data_AF-A0A8X6TUS6-F1
#
_entry.id   AF-A0A8X6TUS6-F1
#
_cell.length_a   1.000
_cell.length_b   1.000
_cell.length_c   1.000
_cell.angle_alpha   90.00
_cell.angle_beta   90.00
_cell.angle_gamma   90.00
#
_symmetry.space_group_name_H-M   'P 1'
#
loop_
_entity.id
_entity.type
_entity.pdbx_description
1 polymer ?
#
loop_
_entity_poly.entity_id
_entity_poly.type
_entity_poly.pdbx_seq_one_letter_code
_entity_poly.pdbx_strand_id
1 'polypeptide(L)'
;MENEWSYFSAEEEKNKQALIKLDLEVCEFYFKAIDTFLREGDREHDIKNIRHCLHHISCLSDSIRQNHQTSNEIMSNRELDEELNKLQLNFYYKILYIYWNSTCFSSAVARHFRTFLDEQSCVLKEFKSKKSIRICSLGSGSLSDVIAMVKVLKSKLNDKNMNIHISVIDIDEGWKHICFSVLKKLKRFSSKTLNFEFVVADLTKPFRRSVKQIIENADIISVVKLLSEMNYFFKRWKMFSKVQAVARPGSILFFLDCADHWLLKGCGGILGEIFDYYLVYEAVYDMHMLDEAVVERQFHLYNDGYNISRFHTYIMLLSRVWLKAQSDPLKEISFKPVNEEFTQIQMRLAQKEAELLKVKEEYQLFRMFEMKSFRAWKTSVTKKMIEEGRNKKEIREVIKPVRNSINEKLEPKNNLVISVNEEFMSQKQQLEDLKASKEIEKRNYITAHRKRAFAMLDTYEQSSRELFLHLEQKYPFCFLNNEKDIH
;
A
#
# COMPACT_ATOMS: atom_id res chain seq x y z
N MET A 1 -25.71 -17.90 23.75
CA MET A 1 -25.01 -17.03 22.79
C MET A 1 -25.01 -17.71 21.43
N GLU A 2 -26.19 -18.03 20.87
CA GLU A 2 -26.31 -18.89 19.68
C GLU A 2 -27.15 -18.27 18.54
N ASN A 3 -27.65 -17.04 18.64
CA ASN A 3 -28.57 -16.49 17.63
C ASN A 3 -28.16 -15.13 17.03
N GLU A 4 -26.88 -14.72 17.11
CA GLU A 4 -26.39 -13.52 16.41
C GLU A 4 -25.77 -13.82 15.03
N TRP A 5 -25.84 -15.05 14.55
CA TRP A 5 -25.32 -15.40 13.23
C TRP A 5 -26.39 -15.22 12.15
N SER A 6 -26.16 -14.19 11.32
CA SER A 6 -26.40 -14.19 9.88
C SER A 6 -27.84 -13.98 9.39
N TYR A 7 -28.28 -12.72 9.38
CA TYR A 7 -28.98 -12.18 8.21
C TYR A 7 -27.96 -11.38 7.39
N PHE A 8 -27.18 -12.05 6.55
CA PHE A 8 -26.54 -11.35 5.44
C PHE A 8 -27.64 -10.75 4.57
N SER A 9 -27.48 -9.49 4.21
CA SER A 9 -28.36 -8.89 3.21
C SER A 9 -28.26 -9.66 1.90
N ALA A 10 -29.34 -9.71 1.12
CA ALA A 10 -29.32 -10.33 -0.21
C ALA A 10 -28.22 -9.74 -1.13
N GLU A 11 -27.81 -8.49 -0.87
CA GLU A 11 -26.71 -7.83 -1.57
C GLU A 11 -25.33 -8.36 -1.17
N GLU A 12 -25.09 -8.62 0.12
CA GLU A 12 -23.85 -9.24 0.61
C GLU A 12 -23.67 -10.65 0.05
N GLU A 13 -24.73 -11.47 0.06
CA GLU A 13 -24.67 -12.82 -0.51
C GLU A 13 -24.41 -12.77 -2.01
N LYS A 14 -25.07 -11.87 -2.74
CA LYS A 14 -24.80 -11.65 -4.17
C LYS A 14 -23.36 -11.21 -4.43
N ASN A 15 -22.80 -10.35 -3.58
CA ASN A 15 -21.41 -9.92 -3.68
C ASN A 15 -20.43 -11.05 -3.39
N LYS A 16 -20.72 -11.87 -2.38
CA LYS A 16 -19.95 -13.08 -2.04
C LYS A 16 -19.93 -14.06 -3.21
N GLN A 17 -21.09 -14.41 -3.77
CA GLN A 17 -21.19 -15.30 -4.93
C GLN A 17 -20.44 -14.75 -6.15
N ALA A 18 -20.48 -13.43 -6.37
CA ALA A 18 -19.74 -12.80 -7.46
C ALA A 18 -18.22 -12.86 -7.26
N LEU A 19 -17.73 -12.82 -6.02
CA LEU A 19 -16.31 -13.00 -5.70
C LEU A 19 -15.88 -14.46 -5.87
N ILE A 20 -16.65 -15.42 -5.34
CA ILE A 20 -16.39 -16.87 -5.51
C ILE A 20 -16.26 -17.21 -6.99
N LYS A 21 -17.20 -16.74 -7.82
CA LYS A 21 -17.15 -16.95 -9.27
C LYS A 21 -15.89 -16.36 -9.90
N LEU A 22 -15.49 -15.15 -9.51
CA LEU A 22 -14.27 -14.51 -10.01
C LEU A 22 -13.03 -15.33 -9.62
N ASP A 23 -12.98 -15.83 -8.39
CA ASP A 23 -11.87 -16.61 -7.86
C ASP A 23 -11.76 -17.97 -8.56
N LEU A 24 -12.88 -18.64 -8.82
CA LEU A 24 -12.92 -19.85 -9.65
C LEU A 24 -12.38 -19.58 -11.07
N GLU A 25 -12.79 -18.47 -11.70
CA GLU A 25 -12.28 -18.10 -13.02
C GLU A 25 -10.78 -17.79 -13.01
N VAL A 26 -10.27 -17.20 -11.93
CA VAL A 26 -8.85 -16.88 -11.75
C VAL A 26 -8.04 -18.16 -11.51
N CYS A 27 -8.52 -19.05 -10.66
CA CYS A 27 -7.94 -20.36 -10.41
C CYS A 27 -7.76 -21.15 -11.73
N GLU A 28 -8.83 -21.27 -12.51
CA GLU A 28 -8.76 -21.93 -13.82
C GLU A 28 -7.84 -21.22 -14.81
N PHE A 29 -7.78 -19.90 -14.75
CA PHE A 29 -6.93 -19.10 -15.61
C PHE A 29 -5.44 -19.40 -15.35
N TYR A 30 -5.02 -19.39 -14.08
CA TYR A 30 -3.63 -19.70 -13.72
C TYR A 30 -3.27 -21.15 -14.01
N PHE A 31 -4.20 -22.10 -13.77
CA PHE A 31 -4.00 -23.49 -14.17
C PHE A 31 -3.74 -23.61 -15.67
N LYS A 32 -4.61 -23.02 -16.52
CA LYS A 32 -4.45 -23.06 -17.98
C LYS A 32 -3.15 -22.38 -18.45
N ALA A 33 -2.72 -21.32 -17.76
CA ALA A 33 -1.45 -20.65 -18.07
C ALA A 33 -0.26 -21.56 -17.77
N ILE A 34 -0.18 -22.11 -16.55
CA ILE A 34 0.87 -23.05 -16.13
C ILE A 34 0.89 -24.28 -17.04
N ASP A 35 -0.27 -24.86 -17.30
CA ASP A 35 -0.39 -26.03 -18.15
C ASP A 35 0.07 -25.78 -19.58
N THR A 36 -0.13 -24.57 -20.09
CA THR A 36 0.43 -24.20 -21.39
C THR A 36 1.95 -24.17 -21.33
N PHE A 37 2.55 -23.51 -20.33
CA PHE A 37 4.01 -23.45 -20.23
C PHE A 37 4.63 -24.84 -20.22
N LEU A 38 4.06 -25.75 -19.46
CA LEU A 38 4.53 -27.13 -19.36
C LEU A 38 4.27 -27.95 -20.63
N ARG A 39 3.27 -27.60 -21.44
CA ARG A 39 3.00 -28.26 -22.73
C ARG A 39 3.87 -27.73 -23.88
N GLU A 40 4.28 -26.47 -23.82
CA GLU A 40 5.15 -25.85 -24.84
C GLU A 40 6.63 -26.29 -24.65
N GLY A 41 7.01 -26.74 -23.45
CA GLY A 41 8.30 -27.33 -23.15
C GLY A 41 8.34 -28.86 -23.21
N ASP A 42 9.40 -29.45 -22.66
CA ASP A 42 9.47 -30.89 -22.43
C ASP A 42 8.71 -31.19 -21.13
N ARG A 43 7.42 -31.50 -21.26
CA ARG A 43 6.51 -31.65 -20.12
C ARG A 43 7.04 -32.58 -19.02
N GLU A 44 7.66 -33.69 -19.38
CA GLU A 44 8.16 -34.66 -18.41
C GLU A 44 9.37 -34.10 -17.67
N HIS A 45 10.32 -33.53 -18.41
CA HIS A 45 11.48 -32.84 -17.84
C HIS A 45 11.07 -31.65 -16.96
N ASP A 46 10.10 -30.85 -17.41
CA ASP A 46 9.61 -29.67 -16.72
C ASP A 46 8.92 -30.03 -15.40
N ILE A 47 8.08 -31.07 -15.40
CA ILE A 47 7.45 -31.60 -14.17
C ILE A 47 8.53 -32.14 -13.22
N LYS A 48 9.55 -32.84 -13.74
CA LYS A 48 10.67 -33.32 -12.93
C LYS A 48 11.42 -32.15 -12.27
N ASN A 49 11.66 -31.07 -13.00
CA ASN A 49 12.31 -29.86 -12.47
C ASN A 49 11.45 -29.16 -11.42
N ILE A 50 10.14 -29.05 -11.63
CA ILE A 50 9.20 -28.52 -10.63
C ILE A 50 9.25 -29.35 -9.34
N ARG A 51 9.21 -30.68 -9.45
CA ARG A 51 9.32 -31.59 -8.30
C ARG A 51 10.67 -31.43 -7.59
N HIS A 52 11.75 -31.29 -8.35
CA HIS A 52 13.07 -31.03 -7.80
C HIS A 52 13.12 -29.70 -7.03
N CYS A 53 12.57 -28.62 -7.58
CA CYS A 53 12.45 -27.33 -6.88
C CYS A 53 11.62 -27.44 -5.59
N LEU A 54 10.48 -28.15 -5.63
CA LEU A 54 9.65 -28.38 -4.44
C LEU A 54 10.40 -29.14 -3.35
N HIS A 55 11.12 -30.20 -3.73
CA HIS A 55 11.95 -30.96 -2.81
C HIS A 55 13.04 -30.07 -2.20
N HIS A 56 13.74 -29.28 -3.02
CA HIS A 56 14.78 -28.37 -2.54
C HIS A 56 14.24 -27.31 -1.57
N ILE A 57 13.06 -26.74 -1.84
CA ILE A 57 12.38 -25.80 -0.91
C ILE A 57 12.05 -26.49 0.41
N SER A 58 11.56 -27.74 0.37
CA SER A 58 11.27 -28.51 1.58
C SER A 58 12.51 -28.74 2.42
N CYS A 59 13.62 -29.19 1.79
CA CYS A 59 14.88 -29.42 2.47
C CYS A 59 15.42 -28.13 3.11
N LEU A 60 15.38 -27.00 2.39
CA LEU A 60 15.79 -25.71 2.96
C LEU A 60 14.93 -25.33 4.18
N SER A 61 13.61 -25.51 4.10
CA SER A 61 12.71 -25.25 5.22
C SER A 61 13.05 -26.12 6.45
N ASP A 62 13.34 -27.40 6.23
CA ASP A 62 13.70 -28.34 7.30
C ASP A 62 15.05 -28.00 7.94
N SER A 63 16.05 -27.64 7.13
CA SER A 63 17.34 -27.15 7.62
C SER A 63 17.19 -25.88 8.46
N ILE A 64 16.37 -24.91 8.05
CA ILE A 64 16.09 -23.70 8.85
C ILE A 64 15.45 -24.08 10.20
N ARG A 65 14.48 -25.00 10.20
CA ARG A 65 13.81 -25.46 11.44
C ARG A 65 14.77 -26.16 12.40
N GLN A 66 15.65 -27.03 11.89
CA GLN A 66 16.64 -27.75 12.68
C GLN A 66 17.75 -26.81 13.21
N ASN A 67 18.18 -25.84 12.40
CA ASN A 67 19.21 -24.85 12.79
C ASN A 67 18.75 -23.90 13.90
N HIS A 68 17.44 -23.66 14.04
CA HIS A 68 16.90 -22.96 15.20
C HIS A 68 17.03 -23.74 16.52
N GLN A 69 17.31 -25.06 16.46
CA GLN A 69 17.39 -25.94 17.63
C GLN A 69 18.84 -26.31 18.01
N THR A 70 19.79 -26.31 17.07
CA THR A 70 21.19 -26.71 17.30
C THR A 70 22.18 -25.65 16.83
N SER A 71 22.92 -25.06 17.76
CA SER A 71 23.76 -23.87 17.55
C SER A 71 25.09 -24.06 16.81
N ASN A 72 25.39 -25.23 16.23
CA ASN A 72 26.79 -25.59 15.94
C ASN A 72 27.20 -25.65 14.46
N GLU A 73 26.29 -25.63 13.49
CA GLU A 73 26.63 -25.47 12.07
C GLU A 73 25.74 -24.39 11.44
N ILE A 74 26.16 -23.15 11.61
CA ILE A 74 25.44 -21.99 11.10
C ILE A 74 25.78 -21.86 9.62
N MET A 75 24.94 -22.38 8.74
CA MET A 75 24.85 -21.83 7.38
C MET A 75 24.55 -20.35 7.57
N SER A 76 25.47 -19.49 7.13
CA SER A 76 25.31 -18.07 7.38
C SER A 76 24.03 -17.58 6.69
N ASN A 77 23.30 -16.64 7.30
CA ASN A 77 22.12 -16.05 6.65
C ASN A 77 22.42 -15.58 5.21
N ARG A 78 23.67 -15.21 4.96
CA ARG A 78 24.17 -14.84 3.63
C ARG A 78 24.18 -16.01 2.63
N GLU A 79 24.65 -17.19 3.01
CA GLU A 79 24.66 -18.37 2.12
C GLU A 79 23.23 -18.82 1.80
N LEU A 80 22.33 -18.76 2.78
CA LEU A 80 20.91 -19.03 2.57
C LEU A 80 20.29 -18.03 1.60
N ASP A 81 20.56 -16.74 1.78
CA ASP A 81 20.10 -15.69 0.87
C ASP A 81 20.66 -15.91 -0.54
N GLU A 82 21.92 -16.30 -0.70
CA GLU A 82 22.54 -16.58 -1.99
C GLU A 82 21.88 -17.78 -2.70
N GLU A 83 21.57 -18.87 -2.00
CA GLU A 83 20.84 -20.02 -2.55
C GLU A 83 19.38 -19.69 -2.90
N LEU A 84 18.68 -18.95 -2.04
CA LEU A 84 17.32 -18.48 -2.32
C LEU A 84 17.29 -17.57 -3.55
N ASN A 85 18.28 -16.68 -3.71
CA ASN A 85 18.39 -15.82 -4.89
C ASN A 85 18.61 -16.64 -6.17
N LYS A 86 19.45 -17.70 -6.12
CA LYS A 86 19.63 -18.61 -7.28
C LYS A 86 18.33 -19.32 -7.64
N LEU A 87 17.58 -19.81 -6.64
CA LEU A 87 16.28 -20.43 -6.85
C LEU A 87 15.28 -19.44 -7.44
N GLN A 88 15.20 -18.22 -6.94
CA GLN A 88 14.26 -17.20 -7.43
C GLN A 88 14.48 -16.83 -8.90
N LEU A 89 15.73 -16.90 -9.38
CA LEU A 89 16.04 -16.69 -10.79
C LEU A 89 15.58 -17.85 -11.68
N ASN A 90 15.38 -19.05 -11.12
CA ASN A 90 14.97 -20.24 -11.85
C ASN A 90 13.54 -20.10 -12.43
N PHE A 91 13.37 -20.49 -13.69
CA PHE A 91 12.08 -20.47 -14.38
C PHE A 91 10.99 -21.32 -13.68
N TYR A 92 11.32 -22.54 -13.25
CA TYR A 92 10.37 -23.44 -12.60
C TYR A 92 9.99 -22.95 -11.20
N TYR A 93 10.89 -22.26 -10.51
CA TYR A 93 10.56 -21.59 -9.26
C TYR A 93 9.49 -20.52 -9.49
N LYS A 94 9.57 -19.75 -10.57
CA LYS A 94 8.57 -18.73 -10.91
C LYS A 94 7.21 -19.36 -11.27
N ILE A 95 7.19 -20.48 -11.99
CA ILE A 95 5.97 -21.26 -12.22
C ILE A 95 5.37 -21.73 -10.89
N LEU A 96 6.21 -22.28 -10.01
CA LEU A 96 5.80 -22.71 -8.67
C LEU A 96 5.26 -21.56 -7.85
N TYR A 97 5.88 -20.39 -7.90
CA TYR A 97 5.40 -19.19 -7.23
C TYR A 97 4.01 -18.82 -7.74
N ILE A 98 3.78 -18.88 -9.06
CA ILE A 98 2.45 -18.61 -9.64
C ILE A 98 1.42 -19.62 -9.12
N TYR A 99 1.74 -20.91 -9.21
CA TYR A 99 0.90 -22.00 -8.75
C TYR A 99 0.50 -21.83 -7.29
N TRP A 100 1.48 -21.52 -6.45
CA TRP A 100 1.31 -21.49 -5.01
C TRP A 100 0.54 -20.26 -4.54
N ASN A 101 0.78 -19.09 -5.16
CA ASN A 101 0.33 -17.81 -4.61
C ASN A 101 -0.78 -17.12 -5.41
N SER A 102 -0.83 -17.28 -6.73
CA SER A 102 -1.53 -16.30 -7.57
C SER A 102 -3.03 -16.28 -7.38
N THR A 103 -3.66 -17.44 -7.15
CA THR A 103 -5.10 -17.52 -6.88
C THR A 103 -5.45 -16.75 -5.60
N CYS A 104 -4.71 -17.00 -4.51
CA CYS A 104 -4.94 -16.34 -3.23
C CYS A 104 -4.69 -14.83 -3.30
N PHE A 105 -3.58 -14.39 -3.92
CA PHE A 105 -3.29 -12.96 -4.08
C PHE A 105 -4.29 -12.25 -4.98
N SER A 106 -4.68 -12.87 -6.09
CA SER A 106 -5.66 -12.30 -7.00
C SER A 106 -7.03 -12.18 -6.34
N SER A 107 -7.45 -13.19 -5.56
CA SER A 107 -8.69 -13.16 -4.79
C SER A 107 -8.67 -12.02 -3.77
N ALA A 108 -7.57 -11.86 -3.03
CA ALA A 108 -7.41 -10.77 -2.07
C ALA A 108 -7.46 -9.39 -2.76
N VAL A 109 -6.72 -9.21 -3.86
CA VAL A 109 -6.75 -7.96 -4.63
C VAL A 109 -8.15 -7.69 -5.16
N ALA A 110 -8.83 -8.70 -5.71
CA ALA A 110 -10.18 -8.56 -6.24
C ALA A 110 -11.17 -8.12 -5.16
N ARG A 111 -11.12 -8.74 -3.98
CA ARG A 111 -11.95 -8.38 -2.82
C ARG A 111 -11.70 -6.93 -2.41
N HIS A 112 -10.48 -6.58 -2.02
CA HIS A 112 -10.17 -5.25 -1.49
C HIS A 112 -10.39 -4.14 -2.52
N PHE A 113 -9.97 -4.35 -3.78
CA PHE A 113 -10.15 -3.36 -4.83
C PHE A 113 -11.62 -3.16 -5.21
N ARG A 114 -12.41 -4.24 -5.20
CA ARG A 114 -13.86 -4.16 -5.44
C ARG A 114 -14.56 -3.39 -4.33
N THR A 115 -14.29 -3.72 -3.06
CA THR A 115 -14.87 -3.02 -1.91
C THR A 115 -14.54 -1.53 -1.97
N PHE A 116 -13.28 -1.18 -2.23
CA PHE A 116 -12.87 0.20 -2.46
C PHE A 116 -13.70 0.89 -3.56
N LEU A 117 -13.88 0.27 -4.74
CA LEU A 117 -14.65 0.88 -5.83
C LEU A 117 -16.14 1.03 -5.51
N ASP A 118 -16.70 0.13 -4.69
CA ASP A 118 -18.09 0.18 -4.24
C ASP A 118 -18.32 1.30 -3.22
N GLU A 119 -17.37 1.50 -2.31
CA GLU A 119 -17.40 2.59 -1.34
C GLU A 119 -17.12 3.95 -1.99
N GLN A 120 -16.27 4.00 -3.03
CA GLN A 120 -15.79 5.22 -3.67
C GLN A 120 -16.43 5.44 -5.05
N SER A 121 -17.76 5.66 -5.05
CA SER A 121 -18.56 5.81 -6.29
C SER A 121 -18.08 6.93 -7.23
N CYS A 122 -17.44 7.99 -6.71
CA CYS A 122 -16.85 9.07 -7.50
C CYS A 122 -15.70 8.57 -8.40
N VAL A 123 -14.82 7.72 -7.88
CA VAL A 123 -13.73 7.09 -8.63
C VAL A 123 -14.29 6.22 -9.75
N LEU A 124 -15.32 5.43 -9.44
CA LEU A 124 -15.96 4.58 -10.45
C LEU A 124 -16.61 5.41 -11.57
N LYS A 125 -17.24 6.55 -11.25
CA LYS A 125 -17.78 7.48 -12.25
C LYS A 125 -16.68 8.08 -13.12
N GLU A 126 -15.55 8.47 -12.53
CA GLU A 126 -14.39 8.97 -13.29
C GLU A 126 -13.87 7.91 -14.26
N PHE A 127 -13.69 6.67 -13.81
CA PHE A 127 -13.27 5.56 -14.67
C PHE A 127 -14.25 5.28 -15.81
N LYS A 128 -15.57 5.39 -15.58
CA LYS A 128 -16.58 5.27 -16.65
C LYS A 128 -16.46 6.37 -17.71
N SER A 129 -15.98 7.56 -17.34
CA SER A 129 -15.82 8.68 -18.28
C SER A 129 -14.56 8.58 -19.14
N LYS A 130 -13.58 7.77 -18.73
CA LYS A 130 -12.30 7.60 -19.43
C LYS A 130 -12.46 6.64 -20.62
N LYS A 131 -11.77 6.92 -21.72
CA LYS A 131 -11.64 5.97 -22.84
C LYS A 131 -10.58 4.89 -22.59
N SER A 132 -9.64 5.20 -21.71
CA SER A 132 -8.54 4.30 -21.36
C SER A 132 -8.16 4.41 -19.89
N ILE A 133 -7.85 3.29 -19.26
CA ILE A 133 -7.34 3.19 -17.89
C ILE A 133 -5.91 2.63 -17.95
N ARG A 134 -4.97 3.26 -17.25
CA ARG A 134 -3.56 2.86 -17.18
C ARG A 134 -3.24 2.27 -15.82
N ILE A 135 -2.82 1.01 -15.78
CA ILE A 135 -2.42 0.30 -14.57
C ILE A 135 -0.90 0.13 -14.60
N CYS A 136 -0.21 0.65 -13.59
CA CYS A 136 1.21 0.41 -13.35
C CYS A 136 1.36 -0.52 -12.15
N SER A 137 1.87 -1.72 -12.39
CA SER A 137 2.14 -2.70 -11.35
C SER A 137 3.62 -2.77 -11.04
N LEU A 138 3.96 -2.62 -9.76
CA LEU A 138 5.33 -2.61 -9.26
C LEU A 138 5.64 -3.97 -8.62
N GLY A 139 6.60 -4.70 -9.20
CA GLY A 139 7.14 -5.96 -8.66
C GLY A 139 6.17 -7.14 -8.63
N SER A 140 5.20 -7.18 -9.54
CA SER A 140 4.10 -8.15 -9.43
C SER A 140 4.43 -9.56 -9.90
N GLY A 141 5.47 -9.75 -10.75
CA GLY A 141 5.92 -11.05 -11.29
C GLY A 141 4.81 -11.97 -11.84
N SER A 142 4.04 -12.58 -10.94
CA SER A 142 2.83 -13.38 -11.12
C SER A 142 1.61 -12.68 -11.76
N LEU A 143 1.60 -11.34 -11.85
CA LEU A 143 0.47 -10.53 -12.35
C LEU A 143 -0.84 -10.64 -11.55
N SER A 144 -0.78 -11.17 -10.33
CA SER A 144 -1.98 -11.43 -9.51
C SER A 144 -2.85 -10.20 -9.32
N ASP A 145 -2.22 -9.05 -9.10
CA ASP A 145 -2.88 -7.77 -8.94
C ASP A 145 -3.52 -7.27 -10.23
N VAL A 146 -2.79 -7.31 -11.34
CA VAL A 146 -3.25 -6.85 -12.65
C VAL A 146 -4.45 -7.67 -13.12
N ILE A 147 -4.37 -9.01 -13.03
CA ILE A 147 -5.45 -9.90 -13.48
C ILE A 147 -6.73 -9.62 -12.68
N ALA A 148 -6.60 -9.51 -11.35
CA ALA A 148 -7.71 -9.21 -10.46
C ALA A 148 -8.33 -7.83 -10.76
N MET A 149 -7.51 -6.77 -10.84
CA MET A 149 -7.97 -5.41 -11.12
C MET A 149 -8.67 -5.31 -12.47
N VAL A 150 -8.13 -5.93 -13.52
CA VAL A 150 -8.75 -5.94 -14.86
C VAL A 150 -10.11 -6.65 -14.82
N LYS A 151 -10.23 -7.78 -14.11
CA LYS A 151 -11.52 -8.49 -13.97
C LYS A 151 -12.53 -7.65 -13.20
N VAL A 152 -12.13 -7.03 -12.09
CA VAL A 152 -12.99 -6.14 -11.29
C VAL A 152 -13.44 -4.93 -12.11
N LEU A 153 -12.53 -4.22 -12.78
CA LEU A 153 -12.86 -3.07 -13.62
C LEU A 153 -13.84 -3.44 -14.72
N LYS A 154 -13.59 -4.53 -15.46
CA LYS A 154 -14.50 -4.98 -16.53
C LYS A 154 -15.90 -5.31 -16.00
N SER A 155 -15.98 -5.91 -14.81
CA SER A 155 -17.25 -6.21 -14.15
C SER A 155 -18.00 -4.94 -13.71
N LYS A 156 -17.29 -3.99 -13.09
CA LYS A 156 -17.90 -2.77 -12.51
C LYS A 156 -18.23 -1.69 -13.54
N LEU A 157 -17.43 -1.57 -14.60
CA LEU A 157 -17.62 -0.57 -15.65
C LEU A 157 -18.67 -1.02 -16.67
N ASN A 158 -18.87 -2.34 -16.85
CA ASN A 158 -19.72 -2.94 -17.87
C ASN A 158 -19.43 -2.43 -19.30
N ASP A 159 -18.20 -1.95 -19.54
CA ASP A 159 -17.75 -1.46 -20.83
C ASP A 159 -16.81 -2.48 -21.48
N LYS A 160 -17.27 -3.08 -22.57
CA LYS A 160 -16.49 -4.06 -23.35
C LYS A 160 -15.40 -3.41 -24.21
N ASN A 161 -15.49 -2.10 -24.46
CA ASN A 161 -14.60 -1.34 -25.33
C ASN A 161 -13.55 -0.53 -24.56
N MET A 162 -13.60 -0.52 -23.22
CA MET A 162 -12.61 0.14 -22.38
C MET A 162 -11.19 -0.35 -22.71
N ASN A 163 -10.30 0.57 -23.07
CA ASN A 163 -8.90 0.26 -23.32
C ASN A 163 -8.14 0.24 -21.98
N ILE A 164 -7.51 -0.88 -21.63
CA ILE A 164 -6.68 -0.96 -20.42
C ILE A 164 -5.22 -1.13 -20.84
N HIS A 165 -4.39 -0.15 -20.50
CA HIS A 165 -2.94 -0.21 -20.67
C HIS A 165 -2.31 -0.70 -19.37
N ILE A 166 -1.47 -1.72 -19.47
CA ILE A 166 -0.84 -2.38 -18.34
C ILE A 166 0.66 -2.21 -18.48
N SER A 167 1.29 -1.68 -17.46
CA SER A 167 2.74 -1.55 -17.36
C SER A 167 3.22 -2.31 -16.14
N VAL A 168 4.17 -3.22 -16.32
CA VAL A 168 4.79 -3.95 -15.20
C VAL A 168 6.24 -3.51 -15.08
N ILE A 169 6.64 -3.14 -13.87
CA ILE A 169 8.01 -2.74 -13.57
C ILE A 169 8.58 -3.74 -12.57
N ASP A 170 9.58 -4.49 -12.99
CA ASP A 170 10.20 -5.54 -12.18
C ASP A 170 11.72 -5.50 -12.30
N ILE A 171 12.45 -5.99 -11.31
CA ILE A 171 13.91 -6.08 -11.36
C ILE A 171 14.38 -7.29 -12.17
N ASP A 172 13.59 -8.37 -12.21
CA ASP A 172 13.95 -9.62 -12.84
C ASP A 172 13.31 -9.74 -14.23
N GLU A 173 14.14 -9.65 -15.28
CA GLU A 173 13.73 -9.82 -16.67
C GLU A 173 13.11 -11.20 -16.95
N GLY A 174 13.46 -12.21 -16.15
CA GLY A 174 12.87 -13.54 -16.22
C GLY A 174 11.35 -13.54 -16.03
N TRP A 175 10.76 -12.54 -15.36
CA TRP A 175 9.30 -12.43 -15.28
C TRP A 175 8.64 -12.00 -16.59
N LYS A 176 9.37 -11.35 -17.51
CA LYS A 176 8.82 -10.78 -18.74
C LYS A 176 8.09 -11.83 -19.56
N HIS A 177 8.76 -12.93 -19.91
CA HIS A 177 8.17 -13.97 -20.76
C HIS A 177 6.98 -14.66 -20.07
N ILE A 178 7.07 -14.87 -18.75
CA ILE A 178 5.99 -15.43 -17.95
C ILE A 178 4.77 -14.50 -17.98
N CYS A 179 4.98 -13.21 -17.72
CA CYS A 179 3.93 -12.20 -17.78
C CYS A 179 3.24 -12.18 -19.15
N PHE A 180 4.01 -12.11 -20.23
CA PHE A 180 3.47 -12.11 -21.60
C PHE A 180 2.62 -13.35 -21.88
N SER A 181 3.09 -14.53 -21.48
CA SER A 181 2.38 -15.78 -21.73
C SER A 181 1.14 -15.94 -20.85
N VAL A 182 1.18 -15.55 -19.58
CA VAL A 182 -0.01 -15.48 -18.71
C VAL A 182 -1.05 -14.54 -19.31
N LEU A 183 -0.65 -13.32 -19.70
CA LEU A 183 -1.58 -12.34 -20.27
C LEU A 183 -2.18 -12.79 -21.60
N LYS A 184 -1.42 -13.44 -22.48
CA LYS A 184 -1.94 -14.02 -23.74
C LYS A 184 -3.11 -14.98 -23.53
N LYS A 185 -3.23 -15.62 -22.35
CA LYS A 185 -4.33 -16.55 -22.03
C LYS A 185 -5.63 -15.85 -21.63
N LEU A 186 -5.58 -14.56 -21.31
CA LEU A 186 -6.82 -13.78 -21.23
C LEU A 186 -7.37 -13.77 -22.65
N LYS A 187 -8.48 -14.46 -22.93
CA LYS A 187 -9.13 -14.52 -24.27
C LYS A 187 -9.43 -13.13 -24.90
N ARG A 188 -9.21 -12.04 -24.16
CA ARG A 188 -9.33 -10.62 -24.55
C ARG A 188 -8.00 -9.85 -24.58
N PHE A 189 -6.85 -10.49 -24.40
CA PHE A 189 -5.56 -9.90 -24.76
C PHE A 189 -5.34 -9.94 -26.27
N SER A 190 -6.06 -10.81 -26.97
CA SER A 190 -6.18 -10.80 -28.43
C SER A 190 -7.15 -9.72 -28.95
N SER A 191 -7.95 -9.07 -28.09
CA SER A 191 -8.74 -7.90 -28.50
C SER A 191 -7.89 -6.64 -28.36
N LYS A 192 -8.01 -5.70 -29.32
CA LYS A 192 -7.29 -4.40 -29.39
C LYS A 192 -7.45 -3.46 -28.17
N THR A 193 -8.06 -3.96 -27.09
CA THR A 193 -8.46 -3.23 -25.87
C THR A 193 -7.47 -3.42 -24.72
N LEU A 194 -6.46 -4.29 -24.84
CA LEU A 194 -5.44 -4.50 -23.81
C LEU A 194 -4.05 -4.25 -24.40
N ASN A 195 -3.35 -3.28 -23.85
CA ASN A 195 -1.95 -3.00 -24.17
C ASN A 195 -1.07 -3.41 -22.99
N PHE A 196 0.09 -3.97 -23.27
CA PHE A 196 1.02 -4.43 -22.23
C PHE A 196 2.45 -4.02 -22.52
N GLU A 197 3.12 -3.49 -21.49
CA GLU A 197 4.54 -3.23 -21.50
C GLU A 197 5.20 -3.77 -20.22
N PHE A 198 6.42 -4.29 -20.37
CA PHE A 198 7.23 -4.79 -19.26
C PHE A 198 8.56 -4.03 -19.26
N VAL A 199 8.90 -3.43 -18.11
CA VAL A 199 10.11 -2.63 -17.94
C VAL A 199 10.98 -3.21 -16.84
N VAL A 200 12.21 -3.56 -17.19
CA VAL A 200 13.21 -4.03 -16.22
C VAL A 200 13.81 -2.82 -15.51
N ALA A 201 13.61 -2.71 -14.19
CA ALA A 201 14.18 -1.65 -13.37
C ALA A 201 14.30 -2.00 -11.88
N ASP A 202 15.44 -1.65 -11.28
CA ASP A 202 15.61 -1.65 -9.84
C ASP A 202 14.95 -0.40 -9.22
N LEU A 203 13.76 -0.59 -8.63
CA LEU A 203 12.98 0.46 -7.99
C LEU A 203 13.67 1.05 -6.75
N THR A 204 14.75 0.45 -6.23
CA THR A 204 15.55 1.03 -5.13
C THR A 204 16.50 2.13 -5.61
N LYS A 205 16.88 2.13 -6.90
CA LYS A 205 17.74 3.15 -7.53
C LYS A 205 16.96 4.39 -7.98
N PRO A 206 17.62 5.51 -8.32
CA PRO A 206 16.95 6.64 -8.96
C PRO A 206 16.18 6.19 -10.21
N PHE A 207 14.94 6.65 -10.37
CA PHE A 207 14.11 6.23 -11.50
C PHE A 207 14.66 6.78 -12.81
N ARG A 208 14.82 5.88 -13.79
CA ARG A 208 15.04 6.28 -15.18
C ARG A 208 13.81 7.02 -15.70
N ARG A 209 13.99 7.83 -16.75
CA ARG A 209 12.91 8.61 -17.37
C ARG A 209 11.70 7.75 -17.76
N SER A 210 11.93 6.56 -18.34
CA SER A 210 10.86 5.63 -18.73
C SER A 210 10.02 5.16 -17.54
N VAL A 211 10.66 4.70 -16.46
CA VAL A 211 9.99 4.29 -15.21
C VAL A 211 9.18 5.44 -14.62
N LYS A 212 9.80 6.63 -14.55
CA LYS A 212 9.15 7.84 -14.04
C LYS A 212 7.89 8.18 -14.84
N GLN A 213 7.97 8.14 -16.18
CA GLN A 213 6.84 8.40 -17.07
C GLN A 213 5.73 7.35 -16.94
N ILE A 214 6.05 6.08 -16.73
CA ILE A 214 5.04 5.03 -16.53
C ILE A 214 4.25 5.31 -15.24
N ILE A 215 4.94 5.60 -14.14
CA ILE A 215 4.32 5.90 -12.84
C ILE A 215 3.51 7.21 -12.91
N GLU A 216 4.06 8.26 -13.52
CA GLU A 216 3.38 9.55 -13.71
C GLU A 216 2.08 9.42 -14.51
N ASN A 217 2.06 8.56 -15.52
CA ASN A 217 0.90 8.41 -16.40
C ASN A 217 -0.14 7.42 -15.89
N ALA A 218 0.11 6.71 -14.79
CA ALA A 218 -0.80 5.68 -14.28
C ALA A 218 -2.08 6.30 -13.70
N ASP A 219 -3.22 5.64 -13.93
CA ASP A 219 -4.46 5.85 -13.18
C ASP A 219 -4.44 5.05 -11.87
N ILE A 220 -3.89 3.84 -11.93
CA ILE A 220 -3.76 2.92 -10.80
C ILE A 220 -2.31 2.49 -10.72
N ILE A 221 -1.68 2.69 -9.58
CA ILE A 221 -0.36 2.16 -9.23
C ILE A 221 -0.58 1.07 -8.19
N SER A 222 -0.22 -0.16 -8.51
CA SER A 222 -0.36 -1.30 -7.60
C SER A 222 0.99 -1.74 -7.06
N VAL A 223 1.03 -1.99 -5.74
CA VAL A 223 2.17 -2.54 -5.02
C VAL A 223 1.65 -3.74 -4.25
N VAL A 224 1.87 -4.94 -4.80
CA VAL A 224 1.37 -6.18 -4.22
C VAL A 224 2.53 -7.11 -3.88
N LYS A 225 2.67 -7.46 -2.60
CA LYS A 225 3.73 -8.32 -2.04
C LYS A 225 5.19 -7.90 -2.25
N LEU A 226 5.42 -6.78 -2.91
CA LEU A 226 6.76 -6.29 -3.20
C LEU A 226 7.56 -5.85 -1.96
N LEU A 227 6.95 -5.14 -1.01
CA LEU A 227 7.72 -4.57 0.10
C LEU A 227 8.13 -5.63 1.10
N SER A 228 7.32 -6.67 1.33
CA SER A 228 7.73 -7.79 2.18
C SER A 228 8.94 -8.54 1.62
N GLU A 229 9.07 -8.61 0.30
CA GLU A 229 10.16 -9.34 -0.40
C GLU A 229 11.44 -8.50 -0.50
N MET A 230 11.37 -7.18 -0.35
CA MET A 230 12.55 -6.32 -0.38
C MET A 230 13.41 -6.44 0.88
N ASN A 231 14.72 -6.61 0.71
CA ASN A 231 15.66 -6.53 1.82
C ASN A 231 15.81 -5.08 2.36
N TYR A 232 15.88 -4.94 3.68
CA TYR A 232 16.10 -3.70 4.44
C TYR A 232 14.94 -2.67 4.44
N PHE A 233 14.49 -2.31 5.64
CA PHE A 233 13.42 -1.33 5.88
C PHE A 233 13.63 0.01 5.16
N PHE A 234 14.85 0.57 5.20
CA PHE A 234 15.13 1.87 4.59
C PHE A 234 14.97 1.87 3.05
N LYS A 235 15.29 0.75 2.39
CA LYS A 235 15.11 0.62 0.93
C LYS A 235 13.62 0.59 0.57
N ARG A 236 12.80 -0.12 1.35
CA ARG A 236 11.33 -0.17 1.20
C ARG A 236 10.73 1.23 1.30
N TRP A 237 11.03 1.95 2.38
CA TRP A 237 10.54 3.32 2.60
C TRP A 237 10.92 4.26 1.47
N LYS A 238 12.21 4.25 1.09
CA LYS A 238 12.73 5.15 0.05
C LYS A 238 12.12 4.84 -1.32
N MET A 239 11.90 3.57 -1.65
CA MET A 239 11.22 3.19 -2.89
C MET A 239 9.78 3.70 -2.88
N PHE A 240 9.02 3.38 -1.83
CA PHE A 240 7.61 3.77 -1.71
C PHE A 240 7.43 5.30 -1.76
N SER A 241 8.29 6.06 -1.07
CA SER A 241 8.29 7.53 -1.09
C SER A 241 8.58 8.11 -2.49
N LYS A 242 9.46 7.48 -3.28
CA LYS A 242 9.74 7.92 -4.66
C LYS A 242 8.53 7.67 -5.56
N VAL A 243 7.85 6.54 -5.41
CA VAL A 243 6.61 6.24 -6.16
C VAL A 243 5.55 7.30 -5.83
N GLN A 244 5.36 7.60 -4.54
CA GLN A 244 4.43 8.63 -4.08
C GLN A 244 4.72 10.01 -4.69
N ALA A 245 5.98 10.43 -4.65
CA ALA A 245 6.39 11.73 -5.18
C ALA A 245 6.12 11.87 -6.69
N VAL A 246 6.25 10.77 -7.44
CA VAL A 246 6.16 10.74 -8.90
C VAL A 246 4.74 10.54 -9.42
N ALA A 247 3.89 9.82 -8.69
CA ALA A 247 2.51 9.59 -9.11
C ALA A 247 1.78 10.90 -9.43
N ARG A 248 0.87 10.90 -10.41
CA ARG A 248 0.10 12.13 -10.72
C ARG A 248 -1.06 12.34 -9.74
N PRO A 249 -1.48 13.59 -9.52
CA PRO A 249 -2.76 13.88 -8.88
C PRO A 249 -3.94 13.08 -9.45
N GLY A 250 -4.83 12.62 -8.58
CA GLY A 250 -5.98 11.78 -8.93
C GLY A 250 -5.66 10.31 -9.20
N SER A 251 -4.37 9.91 -9.20
CA SER A 251 -4.01 8.50 -9.29
C SER A 251 -4.31 7.75 -7.99
N ILE A 252 -4.61 6.47 -8.14
CA ILE A 252 -4.84 5.53 -7.06
C ILE A 252 -3.54 4.80 -6.76
N LEU A 253 -3.10 4.79 -5.51
CA LEU A 253 -2.05 3.92 -5.02
C LEU A 253 -2.69 2.78 -4.23
N PHE A 254 -2.76 1.61 -4.86
CA PHE A 254 -3.28 0.38 -4.25
C PHE A 254 -2.12 -0.43 -3.67
N PHE A 255 -2.20 -0.72 -2.38
CA PHE A 255 -1.18 -1.47 -1.66
C PHE A 255 -1.79 -2.71 -1.01
N LEU A 256 -1.14 -3.86 -1.19
CA LEU A 256 -1.51 -5.12 -0.57
C LEU A 256 -0.27 -5.93 -0.25
N ASP A 257 0.04 -6.11 1.02
CA ASP A 257 1.27 -6.79 1.44
C ASP A 257 1.08 -7.60 2.73
N CYS A 258 2.11 -8.29 3.22
CA CYS A 258 2.10 -8.93 4.54
C CYS A 258 1.74 -7.91 5.64
N ALA A 259 0.96 -8.34 6.62
CA ALA A 259 0.68 -7.55 7.83
C ALA A 259 1.87 -7.54 8.81
N ASP A 260 3.01 -7.03 8.38
CA ASP A 260 4.19 -6.82 9.24
C ASP A 260 4.14 -5.41 9.86
N HIS A 261 4.44 -5.32 11.16
CA HIS A 261 4.59 -4.06 11.90
C HIS A 261 5.56 -3.09 11.23
N TRP A 262 6.65 -3.59 10.66
CA TRP A 262 7.61 -2.74 9.95
C TRP A 262 7.01 -2.18 8.66
N LEU A 263 6.19 -2.94 7.95
CA LEU A 263 5.49 -2.45 6.76
C LEU A 263 4.44 -1.40 7.11
N LEU A 264 3.72 -1.58 8.23
CA LEU A 264 2.80 -0.57 8.75
C LEU A 264 3.52 0.75 9.01
N LYS A 265 4.66 0.72 9.72
CA LYS A 265 5.50 1.90 9.93
C LYS A 265 5.98 2.50 8.61
N GLY A 266 6.34 1.63 7.65
CA GLY A 266 6.93 2.00 6.38
C GLY A 266 5.95 2.56 5.33
N CYS A 267 4.64 2.42 5.52
CA CYS A 267 3.64 2.77 4.50
C CYS A 267 2.59 3.73 5.08
N GLY A 268 3.05 4.86 5.62
CA GLY A 268 2.21 5.87 6.26
C GLY A 268 1.93 5.65 7.75
N GLY A 269 2.74 4.84 8.42
CA GLY A 269 2.60 4.59 9.85
C GLY A 269 1.36 3.77 10.21
N ILE A 270 1.05 3.73 11.51
CA ILE A 270 -0.14 3.02 12.01
C ILE A 270 -1.40 3.64 11.43
N LEU A 271 -1.49 4.97 11.30
CA LEU A 271 -2.67 5.66 10.77
C LEU A 271 -2.81 5.55 9.24
N GLY A 272 -1.75 5.18 8.51
CA GLY A 272 -1.77 5.14 7.04
C GLY A 272 -1.71 6.52 6.40
N GLU A 273 -1.20 7.52 7.11
CA GLU A 273 -1.07 8.88 6.64
C GLU A 273 0.12 9.05 5.71
N ILE A 274 -0.12 9.60 4.53
CA ILE A 274 0.91 9.93 3.56
C ILE A 274 0.65 11.36 3.09
N PHE A 275 1.71 12.18 3.04
CA PHE A 275 1.62 13.56 2.57
C PHE A 275 1.13 13.61 1.11
N ASP A 276 0.19 14.52 0.80
CA ASP A 276 -0.49 14.65 -0.51
C ASP A 276 -1.39 13.45 -0.91
N TYR A 277 -1.81 12.62 0.04
CA TYR A 277 -2.69 11.48 -0.24
C TYR A 277 -3.86 11.40 0.74
N TYR A 278 -5.03 11.04 0.21
CA TYR A 278 -6.20 10.67 1.02
C TYR A 278 -6.24 9.15 1.17
N LEU A 279 -6.18 8.64 2.40
CA LEU A 279 -6.48 7.23 2.69
C LEU A 279 -7.99 7.02 2.56
N VAL A 280 -8.40 6.25 1.56
CA VAL A 280 -9.82 6.05 1.19
C VAL A 280 -10.32 4.63 1.42
N TYR A 281 -9.41 3.70 1.67
CA TYR A 281 -9.72 2.33 2.06
C TYR A 281 -8.58 1.74 2.89
N GLU A 282 -8.90 0.97 3.91
CA GLU A 282 -7.92 0.24 4.71
C GLU A 282 -8.51 -1.06 5.28
N ALA A 283 -7.72 -2.12 5.20
CA ALA A 283 -7.93 -3.36 5.92
C ALA A 283 -6.60 -3.82 6.53
N VAL A 284 -6.49 -3.85 7.87
CA VAL A 284 -5.26 -4.16 8.59
C VAL A 284 -5.37 -5.52 9.27
N TYR A 285 -4.35 -6.38 9.10
CA TYR A 285 -4.38 -7.77 9.59
C TYR A 285 -5.59 -8.55 9.08
N ASP A 286 -6.01 -8.29 7.85
CA ASP A 286 -7.08 -9.05 7.22
C ASP A 286 -6.58 -10.45 6.92
N MET A 287 -7.26 -11.45 7.46
CA MET A 287 -7.01 -12.84 7.12
C MET A 287 -7.85 -13.16 5.89
N HIS A 288 -7.23 -13.04 4.72
CA HIS A 288 -7.88 -13.42 3.48
C HIS A 288 -7.82 -14.93 3.31
N MET A 289 -8.95 -15.56 2.99
CA MET A 289 -9.08 -16.99 2.78
C MET A 289 -9.81 -17.23 1.47
N LEU A 290 -9.38 -18.24 0.72
CA LEU A 290 -10.12 -18.75 -0.41
C LEU A 290 -11.36 -19.48 0.08
N ASP A 291 -12.45 -19.31 -0.66
CA ASP A 291 -13.67 -20.08 -0.47
C ASP A 291 -13.41 -21.58 -0.73
N GLU A 292 -14.11 -22.45 0.00
CA GLU A 292 -13.93 -23.91 -0.07
C GLU A 292 -14.07 -24.43 -1.51
N ALA A 293 -15.05 -23.93 -2.27
CA ALA A 293 -15.25 -24.33 -3.65
C ALA A 293 -14.04 -24.00 -4.55
N VAL A 294 -13.33 -22.91 -4.24
CA VAL A 294 -12.11 -22.50 -4.95
C VAL A 294 -10.94 -23.41 -4.57
N VAL A 295 -10.81 -23.75 -3.29
CA VAL A 295 -9.78 -24.67 -2.79
C VAL A 295 -9.94 -26.06 -3.40
N GLU A 296 -11.15 -26.62 -3.37
CA GLU A 296 -11.45 -27.92 -4.00
C GLU A 296 -11.14 -27.89 -5.50
N ARG A 297 -11.56 -26.84 -6.20
CA ARG A 297 -11.30 -26.70 -7.63
C ARG A 297 -9.81 -26.62 -7.93
N GLN A 298 -9.06 -25.87 -7.14
CA GLN A 298 -7.61 -25.74 -7.30
C GLN A 298 -6.93 -27.09 -7.05
N PHE A 299 -7.31 -27.80 -5.99
CA PHE A 299 -6.80 -29.14 -5.72
C PHE A 299 -7.00 -30.07 -6.91
N HIS A 300 -8.24 -30.19 -7.42
CA HIS A 300 -8.53 -31.08 -8.54
C HIS A 300 -7.70 -30.75 -9.79
N LEU A 301 -7.62 -29.47 -10.16
CA LEU A 301 -6.86 -29.07 -11.35
C LEU A 301 -5.38 -29.48 -11.26
N TYR A 302 -4.70 -29.20 -10.14
CA TYR A 302 -3.26 -29.41 -10.02
C TYR A 302 -2.90 -30.84 -9.59
N ASN A 303 -3.72 -31.49 -8.77
CA ASN A 303 -3.53 -32.88 -8.39
C ASN A 303 -3.66 -33.79 -9.62
N ASP A 304 -4.77 -33.65 -10.36
CA ASP A 304 -5.03 -34.49 -11.54
C ASP A 304 -4.03 -34.20 -12.67
N GLY A 305 -3.54 -32.96 -12.76
CA GLY A 305 -2.62 -32.53 -13.82
C GLY A 305 -1.15 -32.87 -13.56
N TYR A 306 -0.68 -32.76 -12.30
CA TYR A 306 0.75 -32.77 -11.97
C TYR A 306 1.11 -33.58 -10.72
N ASN A 307 0.12 -34.10 -9.99
CA ASN A 307 0.30 -34.70 -8.66
C ASN A 307 0.92 -33.70 -7.67
N ILE A 308 0.31 -32.52 -7.55
CA ILE A 308 0.70 -31.49 -6.59
C ILE A 308 -0.55 -30.99 -5.86
N SER A 309 -0.53 -31.03 -4.53
CA SER A 309 -1.70 -30.76 -3.68
C SER A 309 -1.55 -29.53 -2.76
N ARG A 310 -0.35 -28.92 -2.66
CA ARG A 310 -0.07 -27.85 -1.69
C ARG A 310 -0.01 -26.48 -2.34
N PHE A 311 -0.87 -25.57 -1.94
CA PHE A 311 -0.92 -24.17 -2.39
C PHE A 311 -1.43 -23.27 -1.26
N HIS A 312 -1.20 -21.95 -1.35
CA HIS A 312 -1.75 -21.02 -0.37
C HIS A 312 -3.25 -20.91 -0.52
N THR A 313 -3.95 -21.28 0.54
CA THR A 313 -5.41 -21.16 0.67
C THR A 313 -5.80 -19.95 1.50
N TYR A 314 -4.87 -19.38 2.27
CA TYR A 314 -5.07 -18.18 3.07
C TYR A 314 -3.83 -17.28 3.06
N ILE A 315 -4.00 -16.02 3.47
CA ILE A 315 -2.90 -15.12 3.78
C ILE A 315 -3.31 -13.97 4.71
N MET A 316 -2.39 -13.57 5.60
CA MET A 316 -2.56 -12.40 6.45
C MET A 316 -2.03 -11.13 5.76
N LEU A 317 -2.88 -10.13 5.61
CA LEU A 317 -2.64 -8.99 4.74
C LEU A 317 -2.84 -7.64 5.42
N LEU A 318 -2.13 -6.66 4.88
CA LEU A 318 -2.37 -5.25 5.01
C LEU A 318 -2.78 -4.73 3.63
N SER A 319 -4.00 -4.22 3.51
CA SER A 319 -4.47 -3.51 2.32
C SER A 319 -4.74 -2.05 2.63
N ARG A 320 -4.24 -1.16 1.78
CA ARG A 320 -4.51 0.28 1.82
C ARG A 320 -4.70 0.80 0.41
N VAL A 321 -5.64 1.72 0.26
CA VAL A 321 -5.82 2.47 -0.98
C VAL A 321 -5.74 3.95 -0.68
N TRP A 322 -4.84 4.63 -1.37
CA TRP A 322 -4.72 6.07 -1.31
C TRP A 322 -5.09 6.71 -2.64
N LEU A 323 -5.69 7.89 -2.58
CA LEU A 323 -5.92 8.76 -3.72
C LEU A 323 -4.98 9.96 -3.63
N LYS A 324 -4.17 10.21 -4.66
CA LYS A 324 -3.27 11.37 -4.67
C LYS A 324 -4.06 12.66 -4.80
N ALA A 325 -3.83 13.61 -3.89
CA ALA A 325 -4.52 14.89 -3.86
C ALA A 325 -4.24 15.71 -5.13
N GLN A 326 -5.24 16.47 -5.57
CA GLN A 326 -5.06 17.52 -6.57
C GLN A 326 -4.48 18.76 -5.90
N SER A 327 -3.56 19.43 -6.59
CA SER A 327 -2.94 20.69 -6.12
C SER A 327 -3.97 21.82 -5.97
N ASP A 328 -5.11 21.68 -6.62
CA ASP A 328 -6.31 22.45 -6.31
C ASP A 328 -7.16 21.59 -5.37
N PRO A 329 -7.48 22.04 -4.14
CA PRO A 329 -8.39 21.31 -3.26
C PRO A 329 -9.73 21.24 -3.98
N LEU A 330 -10.00 20.08 -4.58
CA LEU A 330 -11.23 19.81 -5.32
C LEU A 330 -12.42 20.25 -4.47
N LYS A 331 -13.02 21.36 -4.89
CA LYS A 331 -14.42 21.67 -4.67
C LYS A 331 -15.21 20.42 -5.09
N GLU A 332 -16.05 19.92 -4.19
CA GLU A 332 -17.18 19.01 -4.47
C GLU A 332 -16.97 17.49 -4.62
N ILE A 333 -15.80 16.90 -4.33
CA ILE A 333 -15.77 15.44 -4.13
C ILE A 333 -15.78 15.14 -2.63
N SER A 334 -16.98 14.87 -2.09
CA SER A 334 -17.14 14.38 -0.71
C SER A 334 -16.62 12.95 -0.62
N PHE A 335 -15.30 12.79 -0.51
CA PHE A 335 -14.77 11.56 0.05
C PHE A 335 -15.26 11.48 1.50
N LYS A 336 -15.70 10.30 1.95
CA LYS A 336 -15.80 10.03 3.38
C LYS A 336 -14.40 9.60 3.81
N PRO A 337 -13.52 10.51 4.30
CA PRO A 337 -12.25 10.07 4.85
C PRO A 337 -12.53 9.10 6.00
N VAL A 338 -11.65 8.12 6.17
CA VAL A 338 -11.72 7.17 7.30
C VAL A 338 -11.69 7.91 8.66
N ASN A 339 -11.28 9.18 8.69
CA ASN A 339 -11.21 10.04 9.87
C ASN A 339 -11.65 11.49 9.54
N GLU A 340 -12.96 11.73 9.43
CA GLU A 340 -13.54 13.06 9.14
C GLU A 340 -13.14 14.13 10.17
N GLU A 341 -13.17 13.78 11.46
CA GLU A 341 -12.76 14.64 12.57
C GLU A 341 -11.30 15.13 12.41
N PHE A 342 -10.42 14.24 11.98
CA PHE A 342 -9.01 14.54 11.78
C PHE A 342 -8.79 15.54 10.65
N THR A 343 -9.46 15.32 9.51
CA THR A 343 -9.42 16.24 8.37
C THR A 343 -9.92 17.63 8.77
N GLN A 344 -10.99 17.71 9.57
CA GLN A 344 -11.51 18.98 10.07
C GLN A 344 -10.53 19.71 10.99
N ILE A 345 -9.80 18.99 11.86
CA ILE A 345 -8.78 19.61 12.72
C ILE A 345 -7.56 20.07 11.91
N GLN A 346 -7.10 19.29 10.94
CA GLN A 346 -6.00 19.69 10.04
C GLN A 346 -6.35 20.94 9.22
N MET A 347 -7.58 21.03 8.72
CA MET A 347 -8.05 22.23 8.00
C MET A 347 -8.08 23.46 8.92
N ARG A 348 -8.59 23.32 10.15
CA ARG A 348 -8.57 24.40 11.15
C ARG A 348 -7.14 24.84 11.49
N LEU A 349 -6.22 23.89 11.63
CA LEU A 349 -4.81 24.17 11.88
C LEU A 349 -4.14 24.93 10.73
N ALA A 350 -4.37 24.52 9.48
CA ALA A 350 -3.85 25.23 8.31
C ALA A 350 -4.39 26.67 8.21
N GLN A 351 -5.68 26.86 8.50
CA GLN A 351 -6.29 28.19 8.57
C GLN A 351 -5.65 29.04 9.67
N LYS A 352 -5.43 28.47 10.86
CA LYS A 352 -4.79 29.16 11.99
C LYS A 352 -3.31 29.45 11.77
N GLU A 353 -2.58 28.58 11.07
CA GLU A 353 -1.20 28.84 10.68
C GLU A 353 -1.11 30.04 9.74
N ALA A 354 -1.99 30.11 8.74
CA ALA A 354 -2.09 31.25 7.83
C ALA A 354 -2.47 32.56 8.56
N GLU A 355 -3.42 32.49 9.49
CA GLU A 355 -3.80 33.62 10.36
C GLU A 355 -2.61 34.10 11.20
N LEU A 356 -1.90 33.18 11.86
CA LEU A 356 -0.72 33.47 12.68
C LEU A 356 0.39 34.13 11.86
N LEU A 357 0.64 33.65 10.63
CA LEU A 357 1.63 34.23 9.73
C LEU A 357 1.27 35.67 9.38
N LYS A 358 0.01 35.91 8.99
CA LYS A 358 -0.50 37.25 8.65
C LYS A 358 -0.38 38.22 9.82
N VAL A 359 -0.80 37.82 11.02
CA VAL A 359 -0.74 38.66 12.23
C VAL A 359 0.72 38.97 12.61
N LYS A 360 1.63 38.00 12.46
CA LYS A 360 3.08 38.21 12.66
C LYS A 360 3.65 39.22 11.67
N GLU A 361 3.31 39.11 10.39
CA GLU A 361 3.74 40.06 9.35
C GLU A 361 3.23 41.49 9.63
N GLU A 362 1.94 41.64 9.95
CA GLU A 362 1.34 42.92 10.31
C GLU A 362 2.00 43.55 11.56
N TYR A 363 2.27 42.74 12.58
CA TYR A 363 2.98 43.19 13.78
C TYR A 363 4.42 43.63 13.46
N GLN A 364 5.16 42.87 12.64
CA GLN A 364 6.52 43.20 12.25
C GLN A 364 6.57 44.51 11.44
N LEU A 365 5.67 44.68 10.47
CA LEU A 365 5.56 45.91 9.68
C LEU A 365 5.24 47.12 10.55
N PHE A 366 4.26 46.99 11.45
CA PHE A 366 3.88 48.06 12.37
C PHE A 366 5.02 48.43 13.33
N ARG A 367 5.67 47.43 13.93
CA ARG A 367 6.84 47.62 14.80
C ARG A 367 7.98 48.30 14.05
N MET A 368 8.25 47.90 12.81
CA MET A 368 9.27 48.51 11.98
C MET A 368 8.97 49.99 11.72
N PHE A 369 7.72 50.33 11.39
CA PHE A 369 7.28 51.70 11.14
C PHE A 369 7.42 52.58 12.38
N GLU A 370 6.83 52.18 13.52
CA GLU A 370 6.88 52.92 14.77
C GLU A 370 8.34 53.10 15.25
N MET A 371 9.15 52.04 15.20
CA MET A 371 10.56 52.11 15.62
C MET A 371 11.42 52.97 14.71
N LYS A 372 11.14 52.99 13.39
CA LYS A 372 11.86 53.85 12.44
C LYS A 372 11.57 55.32 12.71
N SER A 373 10.27 55.67 12.85
CA SER A 373 9.82 57.01 13.19
C SER A 373 10.40 57.47 14.54
N PHE A 374 10.37 56.60 15.55
CA PHE A 374 10.97 56.87 16.85
C PHE A 374 12.47 57.10 16.79
N ARG A 375 13.22 56.28 16.06
CA ARG A 375 14.67 56.45 15.91
C ARG A 375 15.00 57.80 15.26
N ALA A 376 14.28 58.16 14.19
CA ALA A 376 14.47 59.46 13.52
C ALA A 376 14.18 60.63 14.48
N TRP A 377 13.03 60.60 15.16
CA TRP A 377 12.65 61.59 16.17
C TRP A 377 13.69 61.68 17.30
N LYS A 378 14.07 60.54 17.88
CA LYS A 378 15.03 60.43 18.97
C LYS A 378 16.37 61.05 18.60
N THR A 379 16.88 60.76 17.40
CA THR A 379 18.15 61.33 16.91
C THR A 379 18.06 62.85 16.78
N SER A 380 16.96 63.36 16.20
CA SER A 380 16.74 64.79 16.04
C SER A 380 16.66 65.52 17.40
N VAL A 381 15.86 65.01 18.33
CA VAL A 381 15.71 65.58 19.68
C VAL A 381 16.99 65.49 20.49
N THR A 382 17.69 64.35 20.45
CA THR A 382 18.96 64.17 21.17
C THR A 382 19.99 65.18 20.68
N LYS A 383 20.12 65.37 19.36
CA LYS A 383 21.04 66.35 18.77
C LYS A 383 20.73 67.76 19.26
N LYS A 384 19.46 68.19 19.16
CA LYS A 384 19.02 69.51 19.59
C LYS A 384 19.28 69.76 21.09
N MET A 385 18.94 68.80 21.95
CA MET A 385 19.13 68.96 23.39
C MET A 385 20.62 68.99 23.80
N ILE A 386 21.49 68.28 23.08
CA ILE A 386 22.95 68.37 23.28
C ILE A 386 23.44 69.78 22.92
N GLU A 387 22.98 70.35 21.80
CA GLU A 387 23.31 71.72 21.38
C GLU A 387 22.84 72.76 22.41
N GLU A 388 21.76 72.49 23.14
CA GLU A 388 21.25 73.31 24.25
C GLU A 388 22.00 73.09 25.59
N GLY A 389 23.05 72.27 25.62
CA GLY A 389 23.85 72.00 26.83
C GLY A 389 23.17 71.09 27.86
N ARG A 390 22.09 70.39 27.50
CA ARG A 390 21.40 69.45 28.40
C ARG A 390 22.25 68.22 28.65
N ASN A 391 22.21 67.72 29.89
CA ASN A 391 22.94 66.51 30.24
C ASN A 391 22.18 65.23 29.82
N LYS A 392 22.89 64.10 29.82
CA LYS A 392 22.37 62.79 29.38
C LYS A 392 21.15 62.31 30.18
N LYS A 393 21.01 62.71 31.46
CA LYS A 393 19.88 62.31 32.31
C LYS A 393 18.62 63.03 31.86
N GLU A 394 18.69 64.34 31.64
CA GLU A 394 17.57 65.15 31.14
C GLU A 394 17.06 64.65 29.78
N ILE A 395 17.97 64.34 28.85
CA ILE A 395 17.61 63.79 27.53
C ILE A 395 16.88 62.44 27.66
N ARG A 396 17.29 61.57 28.59
CA ARG A 396 16.62 60.29 28.82
C ARG A 396 15.20 60.49 29.35
N GLU A 397 14.99 61.43 30.27
CA GLU A 397 13.67 61.72 30.83
C GLU A 397 12.70 62.24 29.75
N VAL A 398 13.18 62.99 28.75
CA VAL A 398 12.34 63.43 27.62
C VAL A 398 11.99 62.29 26.65
N ILE A 399 12.94 61.37 26.40
CA ILE A 399 12.73 60.26 25.46
C ILE A 399 11.82 59.16 26.05
N LYS A 400 11.89 58.96 27.37
CA LYS A 400 11.23 57.84 28.06
C LYS A 400 9.70 57.82 27.86
N PRO A 401 8.94 58.92 28.00
CA PRO A 401 7.49 58.93 27.77
C PRO A 401 7.11 58.54 26.35
N VAL A 402 7.83 59.02 25.33
CA VAL A 402 7.54 58.69 23.92
C VAL A 402 7.84 57.22 23.64
N ARG A 403 8.92 56.67 24.21
CA ARG A 403 9.21 55.24 24.13
C ARG A 403 8.11 54.40 24.78
N ASN A 404 7.63 54.83 25.95
CA ASN A 404 6.54 54.14 26.65
C ASN A 404 5.25 54.17 25.82
N SER A 405 4.88 55.32 25.25
CA SER A 405 3.71 55.43 24.37
C SER A 405 3.79 54.51 23.14
N ILE A 406 4.98 54.33 22.56
CA ILE A 406 5.18 53.38 21.46
C ILE A 406 5.01 51.93 21.94
N ASN A 407 5.55 51.59 23.12
CA ASN A 407 5.36 50.27 23.69
C ASN A 407 3.87 50.00 23.98
N GLU A 408 3.14 50.98 24.51
CA GLU A 408 1.68 50.91 24.73
C GLU A 408 0.91 50.69 23.42
N LYS A 409 1.37 51.28 22.30
CA LYS A 409 0.79 51.00 20.97
C LYS A 409 1.14 49.61 20.44
N LEU A 410 2.33 49.10 20.76
CA LEU A 410 2.79 47.78 20.33
C LEU A 410 2.17 46.64 21.14
N GLU A 411 1.84 46.89 22.40
CA GLU A 411 1.35 45.89 23.35
C GLU A 411 0.06 45.20 22.89
N PRO A 412 -1.01 45.87 22.45
CA PRO A 412 -2.22 45.21 21.94
C PRO A 412 -1.94 44.29 20.75
N LYS A 413 -1.05 44.69 19.84
CA LYS A 413 -0.69 43.87 18.67
C LYS A 413 0.17 42.67 19.04
N ASN A 414 1.09 42.86 19.99
CA ASN A 414 1.89 41.77 20.53
C ASN A 414 0.98 40.76 21.27
N ASN A 415 0.00 41.24 22.03
CA ASN A 415 -0.99 40.39 22.70
C ASN A 415 -1.85 39.62 21.69
N LEU A 416 -2.20 40.22 20.55
CA LEU A 416 -2.88 39.51 19.45
C LEU A 416 -2.01 38.38 18.87
N VAL A 417 -0.72 38.64 18.60
CA VAL A 417 0.22 37.59 18.15
C VAL A 417 0.30 36.44 19.16
N ILE A 418 0.37 36.76 20.45
CA ILE A 418 0.42 35.77 21.54
C ILE A 418 -0.87 34.95 21.55
N SER A 419 -2.04 35.61 21.54
CA SER A 419 -3.35 34.95 21.58
C SER A 419 -3.57 34.00 20.39
N VAL A 420 -3.28 34.43 19.16
CA VAL A 420 -3.39 33.56 17.97
C VAL A 420 -2.39 32.41 18.04
N ASN A 421 -1.19 32.63 18.58
CA ASN A 421 -0.20 31.58 18.75
C ASN A 421 -0.61 30.55 19.83
N GLU A 422 -1.21 30.99 20.94
CA GLU A 422 -1.76 30.10 21.98
C GLU A 422 -2.90 29.24 21.43
N GLU A 423 -3.80 29.83 20.64
CA GLU A 423 -4.88 29.09 19.99
C GLU A 423 -4.34 28.06 18.97
N PHE A 424 -3.38 28.45 18.13
CA PHE A 424 -2.69 27.55 17.21
C PHE A 424 -2.03 26.38 17.96
N MET A 425 -1.32 26.66 19.05
CA MET A 425 -0.67 25.62 19.87
C MET A 425 -1.70 24.71 20.57
N SER A 426 -2.83 25.25 21.02
CA SER A 426 -3.92 24.47 21.60
C SER A 426 -4.54 23.51 20.59
N GLN A 427 -4.86 23.98 19.37
CA GLN A 427 -5.37 23.12 18.29
C GLN A 427 -4.35 22.07 17.87
N LYS A 428 -3.06 22.43 17.88
CA LYS A 428 -1.97 21.50 17.55
C LYS A 428 -1.88 20.40 18.61
N GLN A 429 -2.00 20.75 19.89
CA GLN A 429 -2.05 19.78 20.97
C GLN A 429 -3.28 18.87 20.86
N GLN A 430 -4.46 19.42 20.58
CA GLN A 430 -5.67 18.63 20.34
C GLN A 430 -5.50 17.62 19.20
N LEU A 431 -4.85 18.02 18.11
CA LEU A 431 -4.52 17.10 17.01
C LEU A 431 -3.58 15.98 17.48
N GLU A 432 -2.52 16.31 18.21
CA GLU A 432 -1.58 15.30 18.72
C GLU A 432 -2.22 14.35 19.74
N ASP A 433 -3.09 14.85 20.61
CA ASP A 433 -3.86 14.02 21.54
C ASP A 433 -4.83 13.09 20.81
N LEU A 434 -5.51 13.60 19.77
CA LEU A 434 -6.38 12.79 18.92
C LEU A 434 -5.57 11.74 18.15
N LYS A 435 -4.39 12.09 17.61
CA LYS A 435 -3.48 11.11 16.98
C LYS A 435 -3.09 10.02 17.96
N ALA A 436 -2.66 10.39 19.16
CA ALA A 436 -2.24 9.43 20.18
C ALA A 436 -3.41 8.50 20.58
N SER A 437 -4.60 9.07 20.78
CA SER A 437 -5.82 8.32 21.06
C SER A 437 -6.17 7.34 19.94
N LYS A 438 -6.21 7.82 18.68
CA LYS A 438 -6.47 6.99 17.50
C LYS A 438 -5.40 5.93 17.29
N GLU A 439 -4.13 6.24 17.58
CA GLU A 439 -3.05 5.27 17.49
C GLU A 439 -3.21 4.17 18.55
N ILE A 440 -3.59 4.50 19.78
CA ILE A 440 -3.90 3.53 20.84
C ILE A 440 -5.10 2.67 20.42
N GLU A 441 -6.20 3.29 19.98
CA GLU A 441 -7.39 2.61 19.48
C GLU A 441 -7.02 1.63 18.36
N LYS A 442 -6.23 2.09 17.39
CA LYS A 442 -5.80 1.28 16.25
C LYS A 442 -4.83 0.17 16.64
N ARG A 443 -3.91 0.40 17.58
CA ARG A 443 -3.04 -0.65 18.15
C ARG A 443 -3.86 -1.73 18.86
N ASN A 444 -4.88 -1.33 19.61
CA ASN A 444 -5.79 -2.26 20.28
C ASN A 444 -6.60 -3.07 19.27
N TYR A 445 -7.17 -2.40 18.25
CA TYR A 445 -7.85 -3.02 17.13
C TYR A 445 -6.96 -4.02 16.39
N ILE A 446 -5.74 -3.61 16.03
CA ILE A 446 -4.71 -4.46 15.40
C ILE A 446 -4.42 -5.69 16.27
N THR A 447 -4.22 -5.50 17.57
CA THR A 447 -3.92 -6.60 18.49
C THR A 447 -5.10 -7.57 18.57
N ALA A 448 -6.33 -7.06 18.65
CA ALA A 448 -7.53 -7.87 18.66
C ALA A 448 -7.74 -8.63 17.34
N HIS A 449 -7.57 -7.97 16.19
CA HIS A 449 -7.67 -8.63 14.88
C HIS A 449 -6.58 -9.65 14.65
N ARG A 450 -5.34 -9.36 15.06
CA ARG A 450 -4.26 -10.34 15.00
C ARG A 450 -4.59 -11.59 15.81
N LYS A 451 -5.14 -11.44 17.02
CA LYS A 451 -5.61 -12.57 17.84
C LYS A 451 -6.72 -13.37 17.14
N ARG A 452 -7.72 -12.68 16.58
CA ARG A 452 -8.80 -13.33 15.82
C ARG A 452 -8.30 -14.04 14.58
N ALA A 453 -7.41 -13.41 13.81
CA ALA A 453 -6.78 -13.98 12.63
C ALA A 453 -6.00 -15.25 12.98
N PHE A 454 -5.24 -15.26 14.09
CA PHE A 454 -4.56 -16.49 14.53
C PHE A 454 -5.54 -17.59 14.96
N ALA A 455 -6.62 -17.25 15.67
CA ALA A 455 -7.64 -18.26 16.02
C ALA A 455 -8.35 -18.84 14.77
N MET A 456 -8.65 -17.99 13.79
CA MET A 456 -9.19 -18.41 12.50
C MET A 456 -8.18 -19.25 11.71
N LEU A 457 -6.90 -18.91 11.80
CA LEU A 457 -5.82 -19.65 11.15
C LEU A 457 -5.74 -21.08 11.63
N ASP A 458 -5.69 -21.30 12.94
CA ASP A 458 -5.61 -22.65 13.49
C ASP A 458 -6.81 -23.51 13.03
N THR A 459 -8.01 -22.92 13.06
CA THR A 459 -9.24 -23.58 12.59
C THR A 459 -9.16 -23.89 11.09
N TYR A 460 -8.73 -22.93 10.27
CA TYR A 460 -8.66 -23.07 8.82
C TYR A 460 -7.57 -24.02 8.36
N GLU A 461 -6.41 -24.03 9.02
CA GLU A 461 -5.34 -25.00 8.77
C GLU A 461 -5.79 -26.41 9.10
N GLN A 462 -6.51 -26.59 10.21
CA GLN A 462 -7.09 -27.87 10.56
C GLN A 462 -8.11 -28.32 9.50
N SER A 463 -9.09 -27.47 9.13
CA SER A 463 -10.08 -27.81 8.11
C SER A 463 -9.45 -28.06 6.74
N SER A 464 -8.46 -27.26 6.33
CA SER A 464 -7.72 -27.47 5.09
C SER A 464 -6.96 -28.79 5.13
N ARG A 465 -6.32 -29.13 6.25
CA ARG A 465 -5.61 -30.40 6.43
C ARG A 465 -6.58 -31.58 6.40
N GLU A 466 -7.73 -31.49 7.05
CA GLU A 466 -8.78 -32.50 7.00
C GLU A 466 -9.32 -32.68 5.57
N LEU A 467 -9.55 -31.58 4.85
CA LEU A 467 -9.92 -31.60 3.43
C LEU A 467 -8.84 -32.29 2.58
N PHE A 468 -7.57 -31.91 2.75
CA PHE A 468 -6.47 -32.55 2.01
C PHE A 468 -6.34 -34.03 2.34
N LEU A 469 -6.44 -34.43 3.62
CA LEU A 469 -6.43 -35.84 4.01
C LEU A 469 -7.62 -36.61 3.41
N HIS A 470 -8.82 -36.01 3.42
CA HIS A 470 -10.00 -36.61 2.81
C HIS A 470 -9.81 -36.79 1.30
N LEU A 471 -9.28 -35.77 0.63
CA LEU A 471 -9.00 -35.81 -0.79
C LEU A 471 -7.90 -36.84 -1.12
N GLU A 472 -6.83 -36.91 -0.33
CA GLU A 472 -5.77 -37.92 -0.46
C GLU A 472 -6.29 -39.35 -0.26
N GLN A 473 -7.16 -39.58 0.74
CA GLN A 473 -7.81 -40.88 0.98
C GLN A 473 -8.76 -41.27 -0.14
N LYS A 474 -9.51 -40.31 -0.68
CA LYS A 474 -10.49 -40.52 -1.75
C LYS A 474 -9.81 -40.78 -3.10
N TYR A 475 -8.60 -40.24 -3.30
CA TYR A 475 -7.82 -40.38 -4.53
C TYR A 475 -6.40 -40.93 -4.23
N PRO A 476 -6.28 -42.19 -3.79
CA PRO A 476 -5.03 -42.76 -3.25
C PRO A 476 -3.92 -43.01 -4.30
N PHE A 477 -4.22 -42.85 -5.58
CA PHE A 477 -3.27 -43.08 -6.66
C PHE A 477 -2.35 -41.88 -6.83
N CYS A 478 -1.26 -41.74 -6.07
CA CYS A 478 -0.13 -40.90 -6.49
C CYS A 478 1.17 -40.89 -5.64
N PHE A 479 1.25 -41.54 -4.47
CA PHE A 479 2.45 -41.39 -3.60
C PHE A 479 3.37 -42.61 -3.49
N LEU A 480 3.00 -43.78 -4.01
CA LEU A 480 3.73 -45.04 -3.74
C LEU A 480 4.73 -45.51 -4.81
N ASN A 481 4.93 -44.78 -5.92
CA ASN A 481 5.79 -45.28 -7.02
C ASN A 481 7.15 -44.58 -7.19
N ASN A 482 7.51 -43.56 -6.40
CA ASN A 482 8.77 -42.83 -6.60
C ASN A 482 9.94 -43.28 -5.72
N GLU A 483 9.77 -44.24 -4.81
CA GLU A 483 10.89 -44.73 -3.98
C GLU A 483 11.76 -45.80 -4.67
N LYS A 484 11.38 -46.29 -5.85
CA LYS A 484 12.15 -47.35 -6.54
C LYS A 484 13.19 -46.86 -7.56
N ASP A 485 13.18 -45.59 -7.95
CA ASP A 485 14.05 -45.06 -9.02
C ASP A 485 15.12 -44.05 -8.52
N ILE A 486 15.42 -44.03 -7.22
CA ILE A 486 16.48 -43.17 -6.63
C ILE A 486 17.52 -44.00 -5.85
N HIS A 487 17.88 -45.18 -6.36
CA HIS A 487 19.05 -45.93 -5.87
C HIS A 487 20.07 -46.17 -6.97
#